data_AF-R0IGM9-F1
#
_entry.id   AF-R0IGM9-F1
#
_cell.length_a   1.000
_cell.length_b   1.000
_cell.length_c   1.000
_cell.angle_alpha   90.00
_cell.angle_beta   90.00
_cell.angle_gamma   90.00
#
_symmetry.space_group_name_H-M   'P 1'
#
loop_
_entity.id
_entity.type
_entity.pdbx_description
1 polymer ?
#
loop_
_entity_poly.entity_id
_entity_poly.type
_entity_poly.pdbx_seq_one_letter_code
_entity_poly.pdbx_strand_id
1 'polypeptide(L)'
;MKLSIAIAAAIASVVSAADYWYLLHVEPCQNVIVATKEFKLAPNEMRNVGTVLNRAACKVRLVSVSPGVNPNTVYCMTYRDGNNAGTPLFKGGQSMENGKTVVSPPFRGLFCGGGDP
;
A
#
# COMPACT_ATOMS: atom_id res chain seq x y z
N MET A 1 1.28 -27.20 -41.35
CA MET A 1 0.64 -26.54 -40.19
C MET A 1 1.56 -26.73 -38.99
N LYS A 2 2.29 -25.69 -38.57
CA LYS A 2 3.27 -25.77 -37.48
C LYS A 2 2.60 -25.27 -36.20
N LEU A 3 2.30 -26.19 -35.27
CA LEU A 3 1.98 -25.88 -33.88
C LEU A 3 3.28 -25.42 -33.21
N SER A 4 3.32 -24.16 -32.77
CA SER A 4 4.36 -23.69 -31.85
C SER A 4 3.70 -23.33 -30.53
N ILE A 5 4.05 -24.12 -29.53
CA ILE A 5 3.59 -24.11 -28.15
C ILE A 5 3.94 -22.76 -27.51
N ALA A 6 2.93 -22.00 -27.12
CA ALA A 6 3.12 -20.83 -26.27
C ALA A 6 3.47 -21.32 -24.85
N ILE A 7 4.71 -21.12 -24.44
CA ILE A 7 5.14 -21.36 -23.06
C ILE A 7 4.54 -20.24 -22.21
N ALA A 8 3.38 -20.49 -21.62
CA ALA A 8 2.87 -19.67 -20.53
C ALA A 8 3.77 -19.91 -19.31
N ALA A 9 4.73 -19.02 -19.09
CA ALA A 9 5.49 -18.98 -17.85
C ALA A 9 4.51 -18.59 -16.73
N ALA A 10 3.97 -19.59 -16.04
CA ALA A 10 3.33 -19.42 -14.74
C ALA A 10 4.41 -18.95 -13.76
N ILE A 11 4.52 -17.64 -13.55
CA ILE A 11 5.28 -17.09 -12.43
C ILE A 11 4.44 -17.38 -11.19
N ALA A 12 4.66 -18.55 -10.61
CA ALA A 12 4.17 -18.92 -9.29
C ALA A 12 4.91 -18.06 -8.25
N SER A 13 4.50 -16.80 -8.09
CA SER A 13 4.84 -16.04 -6.89
C SER A 13 3.87 -16.47 -5.79
N VAL A 14 4.36 -17.40 -4.97
CA VAL A 14 3.92 -17.78 -3.62
C VAL A 14 2.86 -16.81 -3.06
N VAL A 15 1.58 -17.18 -3.22
CA VAL A 15 0.49 -16.52 -2.52
C VAL A 15 0.49 -17.09 -1.10
N SER A 16 1.33 -16.56 -0.21
CA SER A 16 0.95 -16.56 1.19
C SER A 16 -0.05 -15.41 1.35
N ALA A 17 -1.30 -15.68 0.99
CA ALA A 17 -2.39 -14.78 1.34
C ALA A 17 -2.39 -14.67 2.85
N ALA A 18 -1.96 -13.52 3.37
CA ALA A 18 -2.59 -13.04 4.58
C ALA A 18 -4.09 -12.97 4.25
N ASP A 19 -4.92 -13.74 4.93
CA ASP A 19 -6.40 -13.60 4.86
C ASP A 19 -6.82 -12.15 5.18
N TYR A 20 -5.94 -11.43 5.86
CA TYR A 20 -6.03 -10.04 6.26
C TYR A 20 -5.31 -9.13 5.26
N TRP A 21 -6.00 -8.12 4.72
CA TRP A 21 -5.40 -7.13 3.83
C TRP A 21 -6.10 -5.77 3.92
N TYR A 22 -5.37 -4.71 3.56
CA TYR A 22 -5.89 -3.36 3.37
C TYR A 22 -5.74 -2.95 1.90
N LEU A 23 -6.82 -2.50 1.25
CA LEU A 23 -6.75 -1.90 -0.08
C LEU A 23 -6.51 -0.41 0.09
N LEU A 24 -5.36 0.05 -0.42
CA LEU A 24 -4.88 1.41 -0.21
C LEU A 24 -4.80 2.13 -1.55
N HIS A 25 -5.32 3.33 -1.60
CA HIS A 25 -5.19 4.26 -2.72
C HIS A 25 -4.08 5.25 -2.40
N VAL A 26 -3.08 5.36 -3.26
CA VAL A 26 -1.98 6.31 -3.10
C VAL A 26 -1.93 7.32 -4.24
N GLU A 27 -1.68 8.57 -3.90
CA GLU A 27 -1.55 9.67 -4.86
C GLU A 27 -0.13 10.27 -4.82
N PRO A 28 0.46 10.57 -5.98
CA PRO A 28 1.72 11.29 -6.05
C PRO A 28 1.59 12.71 -5.48
N CYS A 29 2.73 13.30 -5.10
CA CYS A 29 2.80 14.74 -4.81
C CYS A 29 2.42 15.56 -6.07
N GLN A 30 1.64 16.63 -5.87
CA GLN A 30 1.00 17.55 -6.85
C GLN A 30 1.27 17.37 -8.37
N ASN A 31 0.20 17.53 -9.16
CA ASN A 31 0.20 17.87 -10.59
C ASN A 31 0.99 16.95 -11.52
N VAL A 32 0.82 15.65 -11.37
CA VAL A 32 1.21 14.74 -12.44
C VAL A 32 0.01 13.96 -12.91
N ILE A 33 -0.26 14.02 -14.22
CA ILE A 33 -1.26 13.22 -14.96
C ILE A 33 -0.79 11.75 -14.99
N VAL A 34 -0.49 11.19 -13.83
CA VAL A 34 0.03 9.84 -13.69
C VAL A 34 -0.89 9.12 -12.74
N ALA A 35 -1.24 7.90 -13.13
CA ALA A 35 -2.22 7.07 -12.48
C ALA A 35 -1.96 7.01 -10.97
N THR A 36 -2.97 7.44 -10.22
CA THR A 36 -3.19 6.94 -8.88
C THR A 36 -3.18 5.43 -8.93
N LYS A 37 -2.70 4.79 -7.86
CA LYS A 37 -2.69 3.33 -7.79
C LYS A 37 -3.32 2.85 -6.53
N GLU A 38 -4.06 1.76 -6.70
CA GLU A 38 -4.54 0.95 -5.61
C GLU A 38 -3.70 -0.30 -5.51
N PHE A 39 -3.35 -0.68 -4.29
CA PHE A 39 -2.66 -1.94 -4.03
C PHE A 39 -3.11 -2.52 -2.69
N LYS A 40 -3.04 -3.84 -2.58
CA LYS A 40 -3.24 -4.54 -1.32
C LYS A 40 -1.96 -4.54 -0.50
N LEU A 41 -2.09 -4.26 0.78
CA LEU A 41 -1.01 -4.35 1.75
C LEU A 41 -1.40 -5.37 2.83
N ALA A 42 -0.52 -6.32 3.11
CA ALA A 42 -0.73 -7.20 4.26
C ALA A 42 -0.46 -6.43 5.57
N PRO A 43 -1.12 -6.80 6.68
CA PRO A 43 -0.84 -6.25 7.98
C PRO A 43 0.63 -6.38 8.34
N ASN A 44 1.17 -5.33 8.95
CA ASN A 44 2.57 -5.28 9.39
C ASN A 44 3.61 -5.43 8.26
N GLU A 45 3.21 -5.24 7.00
CA GLU A 45 4.11 -5.20 5.86
C GLU A 45 4.53 -3.75 5.55
N MET A 46 5.83 -3.53 5.37
CA MET A 46 6.33 -2.28 4.79
C MET A 46 6.33 -2.39 3.26
N ARG A 47 5.67 -1.46 2.59
CA ARG A 47 5.65 -1.35 1.13
C ARG A 47 6.44 -0.15 0.66
N ASN A 48 7.32 -0.38 -0.31
CA ASN A 48 7.95 0.66 -1.09
C ASN A 48 6.99 1.22 -2.16
N VAL A 49 6.16 2.18 -1.76
CA VAL A 49 5.26 2.94 -2.64
C VAL A 49 6.02 3.68 -3.74
N GLY A 50 7.27 4.06 -3.45
CA GLY A 50 8.21 4.62 -4.43
C GLY A 50 8.33 3.77 -5.70
N THR A 51 8.39 2.45 -5.55
CA THR A 51 8.47 1.50 -6.68
C THR A 51 7.10 1.30 -7.34
N VAL A 52 6.01 1.28 -6.56
CA VAL A 52 4.64 1.10 -7.06
C VAL A 52 4.24 2.23 -8.02
N LEU A 53 4.54 3.47 -7.63
CA LEU A 53 4.22 4.67 -8.40
C LEU A 53 5.37 5.14 -9.32
N ASN A 54 6.56 4.53 -9.18
CA ASN A 54 7.82 5.03 -9.77
C ASN A 54 8.10 6.50 -9.39
N ARG A 55 7.77 6.90 -8.15
CA ARG A 55 7.93 8.24 -7.55
C ARG A 55 7.43 8.29 -6.09
N ALA A 56 7.70 9.40 -5.40
CA ALA A 56 7.13 9.66 -4.09
C ALA A 56 5.61 9.93 -4.14
N ALA A 57 4.92 9.48 -3.10
CA ALA A 57 3.52 9.78 -2.82
C ALA A 57 3.41 10.91 -1.79
N CYS A 58 2.28 11.60 -1.77
CA CYS A 58 1.94 12.59 -0.74
C CYS A 58 0.62 12.30 -0.04
N LYS A 59 -0.20 11.41 -0.60
CA LYS A 59 -1.45 11.00 0.03
C LYS A 59 -1.62 9.50 -0.01
N VAL A 60 -2.26 8.98 1.01
CA VAL A 60 -2.76 7.61 1.07
C VAL A 60 -4.15 7.60 1.67
N ARG A 61 -5.04 6.77 1.15
CA ARG A 61 -6.39 6.59 1.65
C ARG A 61 -6.71 5.10 1.74
N LEU A 62 -7.44 4.71 2.78
CA LEU A 62 -8.00 3.37 2.91
C LEU A 62 -9.24 3.28 2.03
N VAL A 63 -9.27 2.30 1.14
CA VAL A 63 -10.39 2.07 0.23
C VAL A 63 -11.30 0.99 0.79
N SER A 64 -10.71 -0.13 1.21
CA SER A 64 -11.43 -1.25 1.81
C SER A 64 -10.48 -2.14 2.60
N VAL A 65 -11.04 -3.09 3.33
CA VAL A 65 -10.32 -4.07 4.13
C VAL A 65 -10.86 -5.47 3.83
N SER A 66 -10.10 -6.50 4.18
CA SER A 66 -10.58 -7.89 4.20
C SER A 66 -11.82 -8.05 5.10
N PRO A 67 -12.74 -9.00 4.80
CA PRO A 67 -13.85 -9.32 5.70
C PRO A 67 -13.38 -9.63 7.12
N GLY A 68 -14.15 -9.19 8.12
CA GLY A 68 -13.82 -9.40 9.55
C GLY A 68 -12.80 -8.40 10.14
N VAL A 69 -12.27 -7.48 9.33
CA VAL A 69 -11.42 -6.38 9.81
C VAL A 69 -12.27 -5.14 10.08
N ASN A 70 -12.10 -4.52 11.24
CA ASN A 70 -12.69 -3.23 11.53
C ASN A 70 -11.87 -2.11 10.84
N PRO A 71 -12.41 -1.40 9.83
CA PRO A 71 -11.66 -0.36 9.12
C PRO A 71 -11.36 0.86 9.99
N ASN A 72 -12.08 1.06 11.10
CA ASN A 72 -11.92 2.23 11.97
C ASN A 72 -10.70 2.12 12.90
N THR A 73 -10.15 0.92 13.07
CA THR A 73 -8.93 0.71 13.87
C THR A 73 -7.67 0.70 13.01
N VAL A 74 -7.79 0.87 11.68
CA VAL A 74 -6.66 0.88 10.77
C VAL A 74 -5.90 2.20 10.87
N TYR A 75 -4.58 2.09 10.99
CA TYR A 75 -3.67 3.23 10.94
C TYR A 75 -2.55 2.95 9.94
N CYS A 76 -1.97 4.01 9.38
CA CYS A 76 -0.81 3.93 8.52
C CYS A 76 0.30 4.89 8.95
N MET A 77 1.53 4.46 8.75
CA MET A 77 2.75 5.27 8.88
C MET A 77 3.38 5.46 7.51
N THR A 78 3.93 6.64 7.27
CA THR A 78 4.68 6.96 6.06
C THR A 78 6.15 7.16 6.37
N TYR A 79 7.01 6.80 5.41
CA TYR A 79 8.46 6.83 5.57
C TYR A 79 9.12 7.51 4.37
N ARG A 80 10.22 8.22 4.64
CA ARG A 80 11.00 8.88 3.58
C ARG A 80 11.58 7.86 2.60
N ASP A 81 12.03 6.72 3.10
CA ASP A 81 12.57 5.61 2.33
C ASP A 81 11.65 4.38 2.41
N GLY A 82 11.37 3.77 1.25
CA GLY A 82 10.53 2.58 1.13
C GLY A 82 11.18 1.28 1.59
N ASN A 83 12.48 1.30 1.88
CA ASN A 83 13.24 0.15 2.35
C ASN A 83 13.82 0.34 3.76
N ASN A 84 13.48 1.45 4.45
CA ASN A 84 14.03 1.76 5.77
C ASN A 84 12.97 2.34 6.73
N ALA A 85 12.48 1.47 7.64
CA ALA A 85 11.51 1.83 8.68
C ALA A 85 12.04 2.83 9.72
N GLY A 86 13.36 3.08 9.77
CA GLY A 86 13.98 4.11 10.62
C GLY A 86 13.80 5.54 10.12
N THR A 87 13.01 5.76 9.06
CA THR A 87 12.77 7.10 8.46
C THR A 87 11.31 7.59 8.53
N PRO A 88 10.62 7.48 9.69
CA PRO A 88 9.21 7.84 9.78
C PRO A 88 9.03 9.35 9.56
N LEU A 89 7.95 9.72 8.86
CA LEU A 89 7.57 11.12 8.62
C LEU A 89 6.57 11.65 9.65
N PHE A 90 5.88 10.74 10.35
CA PHE A 90 5.02 11.06 11.49
C PHE A 90 5.60 10.47 12.77
N LYS A 91 5.35 11.13 13.91
CA LYS A 91 5.74 10.62 15.23
C LYS A 91 5.00 9.34 15.64
N GLY A 92 3.86 9.04 14.99
CA GLY A 92 3.05 7.85 15.23
C GLY A 92 2.10 7.54 14.08
N GLY A 93 1.42 6.39 14.18
CA GLY A 93 0.42 5.95 13.21
C GLY A 93 -0.69 6.97 13.02
N GLN A 94 -1.01 7.26 11.76
CA GLN A 94 -2.13 8.13 11.41
C GLN A 94 -3.36 7.26 11.17
N SER A 95 -4.43 7.52 11.93
CA SER A 95 -5.70 6.84 11.76
C SER A 95 -6.26 7.07 10.35
N MET A 96 -6.77 5.98 9.76
CA MET A 96 -7.45 5.93 8.47
C MET A 96 -8.98 5.81 8.61
N GLU A 97 -9.49 6.01 9.83
CA GLU A 97 -10.91 5.90 10.19
C GLU A 97 -11.83 6.59 9.17
N ASN A 98 -12.96 5.96 8.86
CA ASN A 98 -13.94 6.47 7.88
C ASN A 98 -13.34 6.78 6.50
N GLY A 99 -12.29 6.05 6.09
CA GLY A 99 -11.65 6.25 4.79
C GLY A 99 -10.89 7.57 4.69
N LYS A 100 -10.41 8.10 5.84
CA LYS A 100 -9.62 9.32 5.89
C LYS A 100 -8.39 9.23 5.00
N THR A 101 -8.15 10.30 4.25
CA THR A 101 -6.90 10.49 3.51
C THR A 101 -5.83 11.03 4.45
N VAL A 102 -4.74 10.30 4.60
CA VAL A 102 -3.53 10.78 5.26
C VAL A 102 -2.70 11.57 4.25
N VAL A 103 -2.45 12.83 4.57
CA VAL A 103 -1.59 13.73 3.80
C VAL A 103 -0.27 13.86 4.53
N SER A 104 0.83 13.52 3.86
CA SER A 104 2.18 13.48 4.42
C SER A 104 3.14 14.30 3.57
N PRO A 105 4.30 14.75 4.11
CA PRO A 105 5.45 15.08 3.27
C PRO A 105 5.74 13.93 2.27
N PRO A 106 6.47 14.20 1.17
CA PRO A 106 6.77 13.18 0.18
C PRO A 106 7.34 11.89 0.80
N PHE A 107 6.65 10.79 0.58
CA PHE A 107 6.97 9.48 1.15
C PHE A 107 7.21 8.43 0.07
N ARG A 108 8.07 7.47 0.38
CA ARG A 108 8.33 6.29 -0.47
C ARG A 108 8.01 4.98 0.23
N GLY A 109 7.92 4.98 1.56
CA GLY A 109 7.51 3.83 2.35
C GLY A 109 6.14 4.03 2.97
N LEU A 110 5.40 2.94 3.08
CA LEU A 110 4.12 2.87 3.77
C LEU A 110 4.06 1.59 4.59
N PHE A 111 3.57 1.69 5.81
CA PHE A 111 3.28 0.56 6.68
C PHE A 111 1.89 0.79 7.27
N CYS A 112 1.04 -0.22 7.29
CA CYS A 112 -0.28 -0.12 7.91
C CYS A 112 -0.53 -1.30 8.85
N GLY A 113 -1.31 -1.04 9.89
CA GLY A 113 -1.65 -2.01 10.93
C GLY A 113 -3.01 -1.71 11.57
N GLY A 114 -3.36 -2.51 12.57
CA GLY A 114 -4.68 -2.51 13.20
C GLY A 114 -5.64 -3.50 12.54
N GLY A 115 -6.94 -3.33 12.79
CA GLY A 115 -7.95 -4.23 12.25
C GLY A 115 -8.34 -5.38 13.18
N ASP A 116 -8.08 -5.26 14.48
CA ASP A 116 -8.72 -6.14 15.47
C ASP A 116 -10.26 -6.11 15.28
N PRO A 117 -10.93 -7.27 15.32
CA PRO A 117 -12.37 -7.39 15.10
C PRO A 117 -13.20 -6.61 16.13
#